data_AF-A0A2E2HAK7-F1
#
_entry.id   AF-A0A2E2HAK7-F1
#
_cell.length_a   1.000
_cell.length_b   1.000
_cell.length_c   1.000
_cell.angle_alpha   90.00
_cell.angle_beta   90.00
_cell.angle_gamma   90.00
#
_symmetry.space_group_name_H-M   'P 1'
#
loop_
_entity.id
_entity.type
_entity.pdbx_description
1 polymer ?
#
loop_
_entity_poly.entity_id
_entity_poly.type
_entity_poly.pdbx_seq_one_letter_code
_entity_poly.pdbx_strand_id
1 'polypeptide(L)'
;MQKTHSRNRILAYCLAAATPLLLMALIFNFSLLFNGQYIFWTSLDSLGYIIQAEFLALASGVLIILPLIIQNSSLLIRLLRFLLFAILAVVFSWVAYDIDGMAGMLFYALLIFITFGGGTLFVFDLFSTQSRAYLTMLRWSLGLFLYVSLQLSFDLDSNIANWKDTPQVVPFGAAYFYLLFLFELILYPPLLYYLERKHSEDSFISDKIARINQRQTA
;
A
#
# COMPACT_ATOMS: atom_id res chain seq x y z
N MET A 1 13.60 14.48 -23.68
CA MET A 1 13.96 13.16 -23.09
C MET A 1 13.53 13.00 -21.62
N GLN A 2 13.59 14.04 -20.77
CA GLN A 2 13.16 13.97 -19.36
C GLN A 2 11.68 13.58 -19.14
N LYS A 3 10.75 14.06 -19.98
CA LYS A 3 9.31 13.71 -19.92
C LYS A 3 9.02 12.23 -20.15
N THR A 4 9.71 11.59 -21.10
CA THR A 4 9.49 10.17 -21.44
C THR A 4 9.98 9.25 -20.32
N HIS A 5 11.09 9.61 -19.67
CA HIS A 5 11.59 8.88 -18.49
C HIS A 5 10.68 9.03 -17.26
N SER A 6 10.10 10.21 -17.03
CA SER A 6 9.11 10.41 -15.96
C SER A 6 7.85 9.55 -16.17
N ARG A 7 7.34 9.48 -17.41
CA ARG A 7 6.15 8.67 -17.74
C ARG A 7 6.34 7.18 -17.47
N ASN A 8 7.47 6.61 -17.88
CA ASN A 8 7.74 5.17 -17.69
C ASN A 8 7.90 4.81 -16.20
N ARG A 9 8.47 5.72 -15.39
CA ARG A 9 8.60 5.53 -13.94
C ARG A 9 7.24 5.53 -13.24
N ILE A 10 6.36 6.46 -13.63
CA ILE A 10 4.99 6.53 -13.11
C ILE A 10 4.20 5.28 -13.48
N LEU A 11 4.30 4.81 -14.73
CA LEU A 11 3.63 3.57 -15.14
C LEU A 11 4.15 2.34 -14.37
N ALA A 12 5.46 2.20 -14.20
CA ALA A 12 6.05 1.11 -13.43
C ALA A 12 5.59 1.12 -11.96
N TYR A 13 5.48 2.31 -11.37
CA TYR A 13 4.92 2.49 -10.03
C TYR A 13 3.47 2.07 -9.92
N CYS A 14 2.62 2.56 -10.83
CA CYS A 14 1.19 2.25 -10.79
C CYS A 14 0.95 0.75 -11.01
N LEU A 15 1.69 0.11 -11.91
CA LEU A 15 1.63 -1.34 -12.09
C LEU A 15 2.06 -2.07 -10.82
N ALA A 16 3.20 -1.69 -10.23
CA ALA A 16 3.70 -2.35 -9.02
C ALA A 16 2.77 -2.19 -7.80
N ALA A 17 2.01 -1.09 -7.72
CA ALA A 17 1.03 -0.85 -6.66
C ALA A 17 -0.34 -1.51 -6.96
N ALA A 18 -0.78 -1.53 -8.22
CA ALA A 18 -2.09 -2.04 -8.62
C ALA A 18 -2.12 -3.57 -8.77
N THR A 19 -1.03 -4.20 -9.21
CA THR A 19 -0.99 -5.66 -9.45
C THR A 19 -1.32 -6.50 -8.21
N PRO A 20 -0.77 -6.22 -7.01
CA PRO A 20 -1.13 -6.97 -5.81
C PRO A 20 -2.62 -6.81 -5.45
N LEU A 21 -3.17 -5.59 -5.59
CA LEU A 21 -4.59 -5.32 -5.34
C LEU A 21 -5.50 -6.06 -6.32
N LEU A 22 -5.12 -6.09 -7.60
CA LEU A 22 -5.84 -6.84 -8.63
C LEU A 22 -5.81 -8.34 -8.36
N LEU A 23 -4.64 -8.88 -7.99
CA LEU A 23 -4.50 -10.30 -7.63
C LEU A 23 -5.44 -10.65 -6.47
N MET A 24 -5.48 -9.80 -5.44
CA MET A 24 -6.40 -9.99 -4.31
C MET A 24 -7.85 -9.93 -4.75
N ALA A 25 -8.24 -8.93 -5.54
CA ALA A 25 -9.59 -8.84 -6.08
C ALA A 25 -9.98 -10.08 -6.89
N LEU A 26 -9.06 -10.65 -7.67
CA LEU A 26 -9.30 -11.88 -8.45
C LEU A 26 -9.48 -13.10 -7.55
N ILE A 27 -8.68 -13.24 -6.49
CA ILE A 27 -8.81 -14.35 -5.51
C ILE A 27 -10.20 -14.34 -4.87
N PHE A 28 -10.68 -13.17 -4.43
CA PHE A 28 -12.02 -13.03 -3.86
C PHE A 28 -13.14 -13.24 -4.89
N ASN A 29 -13.01 -12.66 -6.09
CA ASN A 29 -14.01 -12.80 -7.14
C ASN A 29 -14.12 -14.23 -7.69
N PHE A 30 -13.04 -15.02 -7.65
CA PHE A 30 -13.11 -16.40 -8.10
C PHE A 30 -14.17 -17.19 -7.32
N SER A 31 -14.20 -17.05 -6.00
CA SER A 31 -15.18 -17.74 -5.17
C SER A 31 -16.62 -17.33 -5.49
N LEU A 32 -16.85 -16.07 -5.87
CA LEU A 32 -18.16 -15.61 -6.33
C LEU A 32 -18.56 -16.20 -7.69
N LEU A 33 -17.60 -16.30 -8.63
CA LEU A 33 -17.85 -16.76 -9.99
C LEU A 33 -17.99 -18.28 -10.11
N PHE A 34 -17.35 -19.03 -9.21
CA PHE A 34 -17.30 -20.49 -9.24
C PHE A 34 -18.01 -21.14 -8.05
N ASN A 35 -19.13 -20.54 -7.60
CA ASN A 35 -20.04 -21.11 -6.59
C ASN A 35 -19.34 -21.56 -5.29
N GLY A 36 -18.48 -20.71 -4.72
CA GLY A 36 -17.81 -20.97 -3.45
C GLY A 36 -16.54 -21.81 -3.55
N GLN A 37 -16.06 -22.12 -4.76
CA GLN A 37 -14.73 -22.72 -4.95
C GLN A 37 -13.61 -21.70 -4.71
N TYR A 38 -12.46 -22.16 -4.22
CA TYR A 38 -11.31 -21.29 -3.90
C TYR A 38 -10.09 -21.64 -4.76
N ILE A 39 -9.18 -20.67 -4.95
CA ILE A 39 -7.95 -20.85 -5.76
C ILE A 39 -6.69 -20.70 -4.93
N PHE A 40 -5.55 -21.16 -5.45
CA PHE A 40 -4.24 -20.98 -4.80
C PHE A 40 -4.21 -21.43 -3.33
N TRP A 41 -4.99 -22.47 -3.02
CA TRP A 41 -5.06 -23.08 -1.69
C TRP A 41 -5.66 -22.14 -0.63
N THR A 42 -6.38 -21.12 -1.09
CA THR A 42 -7.21 -20.28 -0.22
C THR A 42 -8.44 -21.04 0.26
N SER A 43 -8.95 -20.60 1.40
CA SER A 43 -10.18 -21.02 2.05
C SER A 43 -10.89 -19.78 2.61
N LEU A 44 -12.12 -19.96 3.10
CA LEU A 44 -12.86 -18.91 3.78
C LEU A 44 -12.05 -18.28 4.93
N ASP A 45 -11.47 -19.12 5.79
CA ASP A 45 -10.63 -18.70 6.91
C ASP A 45 -9.43 -17.86 6.44
N SER A 46 -8.75 -18.29 5.37
CA SER A 46 -7.61 -17.54 4.83
C SER A 46 -8.02 -16.15 4.32
N LEU A 47 -9.20 -16.05 3.71
CA LEU A 47 -9.75 -14.79 3.21
C LEU A 47 -10.20 -13.88 4.37
N GLY A 48 -10.70 -14.47 5.46
CA GLY A 48 -11.01 -13.79 6.70
C GLY A 48 -9.81 -13.06 7.31
N TYR A 49 -8.64 -13.71 7.35
CA TYR A 49 -7.41 -13.08 7.85
C TYR A 49 -6.95 -11.90 6.99
N ILE A 50 -7.17 -11.97 5.68
CA ILE A 50 -6.72 -10.98 4.70
C ILE A 50 -7.52 -9.66 4.81
N ILE A 51 -8.73 -9.69 5.35
CA ILE A 51 -9.65 -8.54 5.41
C ILE A 51 -9.51 -7.74 6.71
N GLN A 52 -8.78 -8.22 7.73
CA GLN A 52 -8.72 -7.52 9.02
C GLN A 52 -8.07 -6.12 8.94
N ALA A 53 -8.90 -5.08 9.02
CA ALA A 53 -8.50 -3.67 8.92
C ALA A 53 -7.64 -3.17 10.09
N GLU A 54 -7.85 -3.73 11.29
CA GLU A 54 -7.16 -3.34 12.53
C GLU A 54 -5.64 -3.54 12.42
N PHE A 55 -5.22 -4.61 11.73
CA PHE A 55 -3.81 -4.92 11.51
C PHE A 55 -3.22 -4.20 10.28
N LEU A 56 -4.05 -3.83 9.30
CA LEU A 56 -3.65 -2.88 8.24
C LEU A 56 -3.20 -1.56 8.88
N ALA A 57 -3.99 -1.04 9.83
CA ALA A 57 -3.71 0.22 10.53
C ALA A 57 -2.51 0.12 11.49
N LEU A 58 -2.32 -0.99 12.19
CA LEU A 58 -1.21 -1.11 13.16
C LEU A 58 0.14 -1.32 12.47
N ALA A 59 0.17 -2.12 11.40
CA ALA A 59 1.35 -2.19 10.52
C ALA A 59 1.65 -0.83 9.86
N SER A 60 0.64 -0.01 9.57
CA SER A 60 0.79 1.30 8.92
C SER A 60 1.60 2.32 9.70
N GLY A 61 1.37 2.41 11.01
CA GLY A 61 1.94 3.45 11.87
C GLY A 61 3.46 3.34 11.99
N VAL A 62 3.96 2.10 12.08
CA VAL A 62 5.39 1.81 12.11
C VAL A 62 6.05 2.05 10.74
N LEU A 63 5.29 1.89 9.67
CA LEU A 63 5.79 1.94 8.30
C LEU A 63 5.79 3.33 7.68
N ILE A 64 5.02 4.30 8.19
CA ILE A 64 5.14 5.73 7.84
C ILE A 64 6.47 6.30 8.37
N ILE A 65 6.94 5.79 9.50
CA ILE A 65 8.16 6.26 10.17
C ILE A 65 9.43 5.88 9.37
N LEU A 66 9.46 4.68 8.80
CA LEU A 66 10.60 4.12 8.05
C LEU A 66 11.10 4.99 6.87
N PRO A 67 10.24 5.46 5.94
CA PRO A 67 10.65 6.35 4.85
C PRO A 67 10.92 7.79 5.29
N LEU A 68 10.45 8.21 6.47
CA LEU A 68 10.74 9.53 7.04
C LEU A 68 12.14 9.57 7.69
N ILE A 69 12.57 8.48 8.33
CA ILE A 69 13.85 8.43 9.06
C ILE A 69 15.04 8.26 8.11
N ILE A 70 14.89 7.52 7.02
CA ILE A 70 16.03 7.17 6.15
C ILE A 70 15.81 7.80 4.78
N GLN A 71 16.56 8.85 4.46
CA GLN A 71 16.42 9.61 3.19
C GLN A 71 17.37 9.15 2.07
N ASN A 72 18.31 8.25 2.38
CA ASN A 72 19.46 7.98 1.53
C ASN A 72 19.22 6.84 0.52
N SER A 73 19.69 6.97 -0.72
CA SER A 73 19.24 6.15 -1.87
C SER A 73 20.16 4.99 -2.27
N SER A 74 21.19 4.67 -1.46
CA SER A 74 22.13 3.60 -1.79
C SER A 74 21.49 2.20 -1.71
N LEU A 75 21.94 1.28 -2.56
CA LEU A 75 21.41 -0.08 -2.65
C LEU A 75 21.50 -0.84 -1.31
N LEU A 76 22.57 -0.61 -0.55
CA LEU A 76 22.79 -1.21 0.77
C LEU A 76 21.77 -0.70 1.79
N ILE A 77 21.42 0.59 1.74
CA ILE A 77 20.38 1.18 2.59
C ILE A 77 18.99 0.69 2.17
N ARG A 78 18.76 0.43 0.88
CA ARG A 78 17.51 -0.21 0.40
C ARG A 78 17.34 -1.61 0.97
N LEU A 79 18.38 -2.44 0.92
CA LEU A 79 18.37 -3.78 1.52
C LEU A 79 18.15 -3.72 3.03
N LEU A 80 18.80 -2.77 3.71
CA LEU A 80 18.60 -2.55 5.15
C LEU A 80 17.15 -2.16 5.47
N ARG A 81 16.55 -1.24 4.70
CA ARG A 81 15.13 -0.85 4.85
C ARG A 81 14.20 -2.03 4.62
N PHE A 82 14.47 -2.83 3.60
CA PHE A 82 13.69 -4.04 3.30
C PHE A 82 13.79 -5.05 4.45
N LEU A 83 14.99 -5.26 4.99
CA LEU A 83 15.21 -6.17 6.10
C LEU A 83 14.52 -5.66 7.38
N LEU A 84 14.65 -4.37 7.68
CA LEU A 84 13.99 -3.74 8.82
C LEU A 84 12.47 -3.81 8.68
N PHE A 85 11.94 -3.57 7.48
CA PHE A 85 10.53 -3.76 7.15
C PHE A 85 10.09 -5.20 7.39
N ALA A 86 10.83 -6.18 6.87
CA ALA A 86 10.49 -7.59 7.01
C ALA A 86 10.51 -8.03 8.48
N ILE A 87 11.50 -7.58 9.26
CA ILE A 87 11.58 -7.86 10.70
C ILE A 87 10.39 -7.23 11.44
N LEU A 88 10.08 -5.96 11.17
CA LEU A 88 8.94 -5.29 11.81
C LEU A 88 7.62 -5.97 11.41
N ALA A 89 7.43 -6.30 10.14
CA ALA A 89 6.27 -7.04 9.67
C ALA A 89 6.14 -8.37 10.41
N VAL A 90 7.22 -9.14 10.57
CA VAL A 90 7.21 -10.40 11.33
C VAL A 90 6.90 -10.17 12.82
N VAL A 91 7.47 -9.14 13.45
CA VAL A 91 7.22 -8.82 14.87
C VAL A 91 5.76 -8.38 15.09
N PHE A 92 5.19 -7.57 14.19
CA PHE A 92 3.79 -7.18 14.27
C PHE A 92 2.85 -8.35 13.97
N SER A 93 3.18 -9.17 12.97
CA SER A 93 2.45 -10.41 12.72
C SER A 93 2.54 -11.39 13.88
N TRP A 94 3.62 -11.37 14.67
CA TRP A 94 3.75 -12.18 15.87
C TRP A 94 2.75 -11.76 16.97
N VAL A 95 2.42 -10.46 17.08
CA VAL A 95 1.35 -10.01 17.99
C VAL A 95 0.00 -10.62 17.61
N ALA A 96 -0.20 -10.92 16.32
CA ALA A 96 -1.39 -11.59 15.83
C ALA A 96 -1.34 -13.13 15.97
N TYR A 97 -0.19 -13.71 16.34
CA TYR A 97 -0.08 -15.15 16.63
C TYR A 97 -0.98 -15.56 17.80
N ASP A 98 -1.08 -14.72 18.83
CA ASP A 98 -1.91 -14.99 20.01
C ASP A 98 -3.42 -14.91 19.70
N ILE A 99 -3.80 -14.32 18.57
CA ILE A 99 -5.19 -14.12 18.16
C ILE A 99 -5.62 -15.19 17.15
N ASP A 100 -4.81 -15.38 16.10
CA ASP A 100 -5.19 -16.15 14.91
C ASP A 100 -4.14 -17.22 14.53
N GLY A 101 -3.22 -17.52 15.45
CA GLY A 101 -2.23 -18.59 15.34
C GLY A 101 -1.20 -18.38 14.21
N MET A 102 -0.55 -19.47 13.82
CA MET A 102 0.51 -19.45 12.80
C MET A 102 -0.02 -19.07 11.40
N ALA A 103 -1.25 -19.47 11.09
CA ALA A 103 -1.89 -19.17 9.82
C ALA A 103 -2.20 -17.68 9.69
N GLY A 104 -2.80 -17.07 10.72
CA GLY A 104 -3.01 -15.62 10.79
C GLY A 104 -1.69 -14.87 10.59
N MET A 105 -0.68 -15.17 11.41
CA MET A 105 0.66 -14.56 11.32
C MET A 105 1.23 -14.53 9.88
N LEU A 106 1.12 -15.64 9.14
CA LEU A 106 1.58 -15.75 7.76
C LEU A 106 0.76 -14.87 6.81
N PHE A 107 -0.56 -14.89 6.91
CA PHE A 107 -1.42 -14.06 6.07
C PHE A 107 -1.26 -12.56 6.39
N TYR A 108 -1.00 -12.18 7.64
CA TYR A 108 -0.68 -10.78 7.99
C TYR A 108 0.66 -10.34 7.43
N ALA A 109 1.69 -11.17 7.52
CA ALA A 109 3.00 -10.84 6.94
C ALA A 109 2.87 -10.68 5.41
N LEU A 110 2.08 -11.54 4.76
CA LEU A 110 1.76 -11.45 3.34
C LEU A 110 0.96 -10.20 3.01
N LEU A 111 -0.05 -9.84 3.80
CA LEU A 111 -0.89 -8.65 3.61
C LEU A 111 -0.05 -7.38 3.72
N ILE A 112 0.81 -7.27 4.72
CA ILE A 112 1.76 -6.16 4.85
C ILE A 112 2.67 -6.07 3.61
N PHE A 113 3.10 -7.22 3.08
CA PHE A 113 3.92 -7.27 1.87
C PHE A 113 3.16 -6.96 0.57
N ILE A 114 1.90 -7.36 0.45
CA ILE A 114 1.02 -7.09 -0.71
C ILE A 114 0.63 -5.61 -0.73
N THR A 115 0.33 -5.05 0.45
CA THR A 115 -0.10 -3.67 0.61
C THR A 115 1.09 -2.69 0.59
N PHE A 116 2.30 -3.11 1.03
CA PHE A 116 3.49 -2.24 1.17
C PHE A 116 4.83 -2.78 0.66
N GLY A 117 4.98 -4.04 0.28
CA GLY A 117 6.29 -4.67 0.06
C GLY A 117 6.80 -4.69 -1.37
N GLY A 118 5.94 -4.93 -2.36
CA GLY A 118 6.38 -5.11 -3.75
C GLY A 118 6.78 -3.81 -4.46
N GLY A 119 5.84 -2.87 -4.59
CA GLY A 119 6.08 -1.60 -5.30
C GLY A 119 6.73 -0.53 -4.44
N THR A 120 6.44 -0.51 -3.14
CA THR A 120 6.79 0.58 -2.23
C THR A 120 8.26 0.60 -1.82
N LEU A 121 8.89 -0.58 -1.68
CA LEU A 121 10.31 -0.66 -1.29
C LEU A 121 11.27 -0.55 -2.48
N PHE A 122 10.84 -0.92 -3.70
CA PHE A 122 11.68 -0.93 -4.89
C PHE A 122 11.51 0.29 -5.81
N VAL A 123 10.33 0.92 -5.84
CA VAL A 123 9.99 1.98 -6.81
C VAL A 123 10.02 3.38 -6.19
N PHE A 124 9.87 3.53 -4.87
CA PHE A 124 9.76 4.84 -4.22
C PHE A 124 11.04 5.67 -4.31
N ASP A 125 12.24 5.08 -4.40
CA ASP A 125 13.47 5.87 -4.57
C ASP A 125 13.55 6.62 -5.92
N LEU A 126 12.55 6.49 -6.79
CA LEU A 126 12.42 7.24 -8.04
C LEU A 126 11.73 8.60 -7.90
N PHE A 127 11.05 8.87 -6.77
CA PHE A 127 10.21 10.04 -6.56
C PHE A 127 10.62 10.83 -5.30
N SER A 128 10.23 12.11 -5.26
CA SER A 128 10.57 12.98 -4.13
C SER A 128 9.98 12.46 -2.81
N THR A 129 10.72 12.62 -1.71
CA THR A 129 10.32 12.13 -0.38
C THR A 129 8.98 12.69 0.11
N GLN A 130 8.62 13.91 -0.33
CA GLN A 130 7.35 14.54 0.00
C GLN A 130 6.17 13.94 -0.77
N SER A 131 6.28 13.75 -2.09
CA SER A 131 5.27 13.06 -2.89
C SER A 131 5.00 11.66 -2.36
N ARG A 132 6.06 10.96 -1.97
CA ARG A 132 6.00 9.63 -1.37
C ARG A 132 5.16 9.60 -0.10
N ALA A 133 5.50 10.44 0.88
CA ALA A 133 4.79 10.48 2.16
C ALA A 133 3.31 10.84 1.97
N TYR A 134 3.03 11.84 1.12
CA TYR A 134 1.66 12.27 0.83
C TYR A 134 0.82 11.16 0.18
N LEU A 135 1.33 10.51 -0.87
CA LEU A 135 0.61 9.44 -1.57
C LEU A 135 0.39 8.23 -0.65
N THR A 136 1.36 7.90 0.19
CA THR A 136 1.19 6.86 1.21
C THR A 136 0.06 7.22 2.18
N MET A 137 0.07 8.42 2.77
CA MET A 137 -1.01 8.86 3.67
C MET A 137 -2.39 8.88 3.00
N LEU A 138 -2.46 9.30 1.73
CA LEU A 138 -3.71 9.28 0.98
C LEU A 138 -4.22 7.86 0.77
N ARG A 139 -3.34 6.89 0.43
CA ARG A 139 -3.72 5.48 0.27
C ARG A 139 -4.35 4.92 1.52
N TRP A 140 -3.77 5.25 2.67
CA TRP A 140 -4.28 4.84 3.97
C TRP A 140 -5.63 5.44 4.28
N SER A 141 -5.75 6.75 4.14
CA SER A 141 -6.99 7.48 4.44
C SER A 141 -8.13 6.96 3.58
N LEU A 142 -7.85 6.74 2.29
CA LEU A 142 -8.78 6.16 1.34
C LEU A 142 -9.10 4.69 1.69
N GLY A 143 -8.11 3.87 2.00
CA GLY A 143 -8.30 2.47 2.33
C GLY A 143 -9.12 2.26 3.60
N LEU A 144 -8.91 3.07 4.64
CA LEU A 144 -9.74 3.06 5.85
C LEU A 144 -11.14 3.57 5.56
N PHE A 145 -11.27 4.68 4.83
CA PHE A 145 -12.57 5.23 4.45
C PHE A 145 -13.41 4.22 3.66
N LEU A 146 -12.81 3.55 2.68
CA LEU A 146 -13.50 2.52 1.89
C LEU A 146 -13.88 1.32 2.74
N TYR A 147 -12.99 0.87 3.61
CA TYR A 147 -13.26 -0.26 4.49
C TYR A 147 -14.49 0.01 5.37
N VAL A 148 -14.48 1.14 6.09
CA VAL A 148 -15.59 1.52 6.98
C VAL A 148 -16.88 1.76 6.20
N SER A 149 -16.79 2.42 5.04
CA SER A 149 -17.97 2.67 4.19
C SER A 149 -18.58 1.38 3.68
N LEU A 150 -17.76 0.41 3.24
CA LEU A 150 -18.25 -0.90 2.81
C LEU A 150 -18.80 -1.69 3.99
N GLN A 151 -18.18 -1.63 5.16
CA GLN A 151 -18.64 -2.35 6.35
C GLN A 151 -20.05 -1.92 6.73
N LEU A 152 -20.29 -0.60 6.73
CA LEU A 152 -21.61 -0.02 6.93
C LEU A 152 -22.59 -0.38 5.80
N SER A 153 -22.13 -0.38 4.54
CA SER A 153 -22.98 -0.71 3.39
C SER A 153 -23.40 -2.18 3.34
N PHE A 154 -22.59 -3.08 3.91
CA PHE A 154 -22.86 -4.52 4.00
C PHE A 154 -23.54 -4.91 5.32
N ASP A 155 -23.84 -3.94 6.18
CA ASP A 155 -24.43 -4.14 7.51
C ASP A 155 -23.64 -5.14 8.38
N LEU A 156 -22.30 -5.05 8.31
CA LEU A 156 -21.40 -5.93 9.05
C LEU A 156 -21.08 -5.34 10.43
N ASP A 157 -20.97 -6.22 11.43
CA ASP A 157 -20.60 -5.82 12.79
C ASP A 157 -19.24 -5.11 12.81
N SER A 158 -19.11 -4.11 13.67
CA SER A 158 -17.84 -3.46 14.02
C SER A 158 -16.74 -4.45 14.40
N ASN A 159 -17.10 -5.53 15.10
CA ASN A 159 -16.20 -6.60 15.50
C ASN A 159 -16.06 -7.63 14.38
N ILE A 160 -14.90 -7.60 13.70
CA ILE A 160 -14.60 -8.49 12.57
C ILE A 160 -14.62 -9.98 12.93
N ALA A 161 -14.36 -10.35 14.18
CA ALA A 161 -14.43 -11.74 14.62
C ALA A 161 -15.82 -12.35 14.43
N ASN A 162 -16.87 -11.52 14.39
CA ASN A 162 -18.25 -11.99 14.23
C ASN A 162 -18.58 -12.43 12.80
N TRP A 163 -17.81 -12.00 11.80
CA TRP A 163 -18.16 -12.22 10.39
C TRP A 163 -17.00 -12.63 9.47
N LYS A 164 -15.74 -12.58 9.92
CA LYS A 164 -14.56 -12.92 9.09
C LYS A 164 -14.56 -14.35 8.57
N ASP A 165 -15.14 -15.28 9.33
CA ASP A 165 -15.22 -16.71 9.00
C ASP A 165 -16.57 -17.08 8.37
N THR A 166 -17.31 -16.09 7.87
CA THR A 166 -18.61 -16.27 7.24
C THR A 166 -18.54 -15.96 5.75
N PRO A 167 -19.48 -16.48 4.93
CA PRO A 167 -19.51 -16.20 3.49
C PRO A 167 -19.58 -14.70 3.13
N GLN A 168 -19.97 -13.83 4.07
CA GLN A 168 -20.03 -12.37 3.87
C GLN A 168 -18.66 -11.75 3.60
N VAL A 169 -17.58 -12.40 4.05
CA VAL A 169 -16.20 -11.96 3.84
C VAL A 169 -15.81 -11.93 2.37
N VAL A 170 -16.39 -12.83 1.56
CA VAL A 170 -16.05 -12.99 0.15
C VAL A 170 -16.51 -11.79 -0.69
N PRO A 171 -17.81 -11.41 -0.73
CA PRO A 171 -18.26 -10.25 -1.47
C PRO A 171 -17.74 -8.93 -0.89
N PHE A 172 -17.50 -8.86 0.44
CA PHE A 172 -16.84 -7.72 1.06
C PHE A 172 -15.42 -7.51 0.53
N GLY A 173 -14.58 -8.55 0.58
CA GLY A 173 -13.21 -8.51 0.08
C GLY A 173 -13.10 -8.19 -1.40
N ALA A 174 -13.97 -8.81 -2.20
CA ALA A 174 -14.06 -8.53 -3.63
C ALA A 174 -14.31 -7.04 -3.88
N ALA A 175 -15.30 -6.44 -3.20
CA ALA A 175 -15.61 -5.02 -3.34
C ALA A 175 -14.46 -4.14 -2.85
N TYR A 176 -13.87 -4.46 -1.69
CA TYR A 176 -12.79 -3.68 -1.08
C TYR A 176 -11.54 -3.61 -1.97
N PHE A 177 -11.00 -4.77 -2.37
CA PHE A 177 -9.79 -4.82 -3.19
C PHE A 177 -10.03 -4.32 -4.61
N TYR A 178 -11.23 -4.50 -5.16
CA TYR A 178 -11.56 -3.96 -6.48
C TYR A 178 -11.62 -2.43 -6.48
N LEU A 179 -12.25 -1.82 -5.46
CA LEU A 179 -12.27 -0.36 -5.33
C LEU A 179 -10.86 0.19 -5.12
N LEU A 180 -10.06 -0.42 -4.22
CA LEU A 180 -8.66 -0.03 -4.03
C LEU A 180 -7.86 -0.10 -5.33
N PHE A 181 -8.00 -1.17 -6.10
CA PHE A 181 -7.38 -1.31 -7.41
C PHE A 181 -7.80 -0.19 -8.38
N LEU A 182 -9.10 0.14 -8.45
CA LEU A 182 -9.60 1.22 -9.30
C LEU A 182 -9.03 2.58 -8.91
N PHE A 183 -8.98 2.89 -7.62
CA PHE A 183 -8.36 4.13 -7.17
C PHE A 183 -6.87 4.16 -7.53
N GLU A 184 -6.16 3.06 -7.31
CA GLU A 184 -4.74 2.91 -7.65
C GLU A 184 -4.47 3.12 -9.15
N LEU A 185 -5.40 2.74 -10.01
CA LEU A 185 -5.28 2.88 -11.46
C LEU A 185 -5.76 4.24 -12.00
N ILE A 186 -6.76 4.86 -11.37
CA ILE A 186 -7.43 6.06 -11.91
C ILE A 186 -6.97 7.32 -11.19
N LEU A 187 -6.88 7.30 -9.85
CA LEU A 187 -6.64 8.49 -9.02
C LEU A 187 -5.15 8.74 -8.79
N TYR A 188 -4.37 7.69 -8.47
CA TYR A 188 -2.97 7.83 -8.10
C TYR A 188 -2.03 8.27 -9.24
N PRO A 189 -2.15 7.79 -10.49
CA PRO A 189 -1.25 8.20 -11.57
C PRO A 189 -1.28 9.70 -11.90
N PRO A 190 -2.45 10.34 -12.11
CA PRO A 190 -2.48 11.78 -12.41
C PRO A 190 -2.01 12.62 -11.21
N LEU A 191 -2.31 12.17 -9.99
CA LEU A 191 -1.88 12.84 -8.76
C LEU A 191 -0.36 12.77 -8.58
N LEU A 192 0.24 11.59 -8.75
CA LEU A 192 1.69 11.41 -8.72
C LEU A 192 2.38 12.26 -9.78
N TYR A 193 1.82 12.29 -11.01
CA TYR A 193 2.33 13.15 -12.07
C TYR A 193 2.31 14.64 -11.68
N TYR A 194 1.21 15.11 -11.10
CA TYR A 194 1.07 16.50 -10.67
C TYR A 194 2.06 16.85 -9.55
N LEU A 195 2.17 16.01 -8.52
CA LEU A 195 3.05 16.24 -7.38
C LEU A 195 4.53 16.30 -7.79
N GLU A 196 4.97 15.38 -8.64
CA GLU A 196 6.35 15.37 -9.13
C GLU A 196 6.64 16.55 -10.05
N ARG A 197 5.67 16.96 -10.87
CA ARG A 197 5.81 18.18 -11.68
C ARG A 197 5.96 19.41 -10.80
N LYS A 198 5.08 19.58 -9.81
CA LYS A 198 5.12 20.71 -8.88
C LYS A 198 6.45 20.73 -8.11
N HIS A 199 6.90 19.58 -7.60
CA HIS A 199 8.18 19.46 -6.91
C HIS A 199 9.37 19.84 -7.80
N SER A 200 9.33 19.44 -9.08
CA SER A 200 10.37 19.84 -10.04
C SER A 200 10.39 21.35 -10.30
N GLU A 201 9.22 21.99 -10.39
CA GLU A 201 9.09 23.44 -10.58
C GLU A 201 9.58 24.20 -9.34
N ASP A 202 9.21 23.76 -8.14
CA ASP A 202 9.64 24.35 -6.86
C ASP A 202 11.16 24.23 -6.65
N SER A 203 11.75 23.06 -6.96
CA SER A 203 13.20 22.85 -6.88
C SER A 203 13.98 23.75 -7.84
N PHE A 204 13.48 23.94 -9.06
CA PHE A 204 14.10 24.83 -10.05
C PHE A 204 14.10 26.29 -9.60
N ILE A 205 13.02 26.76 -8.98
CA ILE A 205 12.92 28.11 -8.43
C ILE A 205 13.91 28.28 -7.27
N SER A 206 13.96 27.31 -6.35
CA SER A 206 14.89 27.32 -5.21
C SER A 206 16.36 27.39 -5.66
N ASP A 207 16.75 26.55 -6.63
CA ASP A 207 18.11 26.53 -7.18
C ASP A 207 18.48 27.85 -7.85
N LYS A 208 17.51 28.49 -8.53
CA LYS A 208 17.72 29.79 -9.18
C LYS A 208 17.92 30.89 -8.14
N ILE A 209 17.15 30.89 -7.06
CA ILE A 209 17.31 31.84 -5.93
C ILE A 209 18.66 31.61 -5.23
N ALA A 210 19.04 30.36 -4.95
CA ALA A 210 20.31 30.03 -4.33
C ALA A 210 21.52 30.52 -5.16
N ARG A 211 21.47 30.36 -6.48
CA ARG A 211 22.52 30.88 -7.40
C ARG A 211 22.57 32.40 -7.44
N ILE A 212 21.42 33.09 -7.33
CA ILE A 212 21.38 34.55 -7.27
C ILE A 212 22.01 35.03 -5.96
N ASN A 213 21.66 34.41 -4.83
CA ASN A 213 22.23 34.75 -3.52
C ASN A 213 23.74 34.51 -3.49
N GLN A 214 24.23 33.38 -4.01
CA GLN A 214 25.67 33.10 -4.11
C GLN A 214 26.43 34.13 -4.95
N ARG A 215 25.81 34.67 -6.01
CA ARG A 215 26.40 35.73 -6.85
C ARG A 215 26.36 37.13 -6.22
N GLN A 216 25.48 37.36 -5.25
CA GLN A 216 25.41 38.63 -4.52
C GLN A 216 26.35 38.66 -3.31
N THR A 217 26.74 37.50 -2.80
CA THR A 217 27.69 37.34 -1.69
C THR A 217 29.14 37.10 -2.13
N ALA A 218 29.40 36.99 -3.43
CA ALA A 218 30.73 36.86 -4.03
C ALA A 218 31.17 38.18 -4.66
#